data_AF-A0A4P5SJG2-F1
#
_entry.id   AF-A0A4P5SJG2-F1
#
_cell.length_a   1.000
_cell.length_b   1.000
_cell.length_c   1.000
_cell.angle_alpha   90.00
_cell.angle_beta   90.00
_cell.angle_gamma   90.00
#
_symmetry.space_group_name_H-M   'P 1'
#
loop_
_entity.id
_entity.type
_entity.pdbx_description
1 polymer ?
#
loop_
_entity_poly.entity_id
_entity_poly.type
_entity_poly.pdbx_seq_one_letter_code
_entity_poly.pdbx_strand_id
1 'polypeptide(L)'
;MTNKIIKNTYFKIMIIAILLQLSSCRVFYEGPPRDWGWGFRPKPLTGMRNFPSAKTEYGKGFRDGCQSALNAVAKGLAADLWKGKYDYVRSKKSPDYNTGWFDGLEQCTYIIDHDVL
;
A
#
# COMPACT_ATOMS: atom_id res chain seq x y z
N MET A 1 -18.69 -49.37 15.42
CA MET A 1 -18.98 -48.57 14.20
C MET A 1 -18.93 -47.05 14.43
N THR A 2 -19.42 -46.57 15.57
CA THR A 2 -19.52 -45.15 15.97
C THR A 2 -18.18 -44.38 15.92
N ASN A 3 -17.09 -45.00 16.37
CA ASN A 3 -15.76 -44.37 16.43
C ASN A 3 -15.19 -43.98 15.04
N LYS A 4 -15.58 -44.72 13.98
CA LYS A 4 -15.11 -44.48 12.61
C LYS A 4 -15.86 -43.31 11.96
N ILE A 5 -17.15 -43.18 12.28
CA ILE A 5 -18.01 -42.07 11.82
C ILE A 5 -17.55 -40.76 12.46
N ILE A 6 -17.30 -40.78 13.78
CA ILE A 6 -16.83 -39.62 14.54
C ILE A 6 -15.48 -39.11 14.00
N LYS A 7 -14.50 -40.01 13.77
CA LYS A 7 -13.21 -39.65 13.15
C LYS A 7 -13.36 -39.04 11.75
N ASN A 8 -14.29 -39.56 10.95
CA ASN A 8 -14.54 -39.05 9.60
C ASN A 8 -15.17 -37.64 9.63
N THR A 9 -16.04 -37.37 10.59
CA THR A 9 -16.63 -36.03 10.79
C THR A 9 -15.58 -35.01 11.23
N TYR A 10 -14.72 -35.35 12.20
CA TYR A 10 -13.63 -34.46 12.62
C TYR A 10 -12.63 -34.19 11.48
N PHE A 11 -12.30 -35.20 10.68
CA PHE A 11 -11.44 -35.05 9.51
C PHE A 11 -12.02 -34.06 8.49
N LYS A 12 -13.33 -34.14 8.21
CA LYS A 12 -14.01 -33.19 7.31
C LYS A 12 -14.02 -31.77 7.86
N ILE A 13 -14.27 -31.58 9.16
CA ILE A 13 -14.23 -30.25 9.81
C ILE A 13 -12.83 -29.63 9.71
N MET A 14 -11.79 -30.44 9.96
CA MET A 14 -10.39 -30.06 9.80
C MET A 14 -10.06 -29.57 8.38
N ILE A 15 -10.51 -30.30 7.36
CA ILE A 15 -10.33 -29.90 5.95
C ILE A 15 -11.03 -28.58 5.65
N ILE A 16 -12.27 -28.40 6.11
CA ILE A 16 -13.02 -27.15 5.89
C ILE A 16 -12.33 -25.97 6.57
N ALA A 17 -11.80 -26.14 7.79
CA ALA A 17 -11.06 -25.10 8.49
C ALA A 17 -9.76 -24.72 7.76
N ILE A 18 -9.02 -25.69 7.23
CA ILE A 18 -7.81 -25.45 6.43
C ILE A 18 -8.17 -24.72 5.12
N LEU A 19 -9.22 -25.13 4.43
CA LEU A 19 -9.67 -24.47 3.20
C LEU A 19 -10.14 -23.03 3.46
N LEU A 20 -10.80 -22.76 4.59
CA LEU A 20 -11.18 -21.41 5.01
C LEU A 20 -9.95 -20.52 5.26
N GLN A 21 -8.92 -21.05 5.94
CA GLN A 21 -7.67 -20.32 6.17
C GLN A 21 -6.89 -20.04 4.88
N LEU A 22 -6.88 -20.99 3.94
CA LEU A 22 -6.26 -20.80 2.61
C LEU A 22 -6.99 -19.74 1.77
N SER A 23 -8.29 -19.55 1.99
CA SER A 23 -9.09 -18.57 1.24
C SER A 23 -8.98 -17.12 1.74
N SER A 24 -8.46 -16.90 2.96
CA SER A 24 -8.47 -15.59 3.63
C SER A 24 -7.28 -14.70 3.27
N CYS A 25 -6.16 -15.28 2.82
CA CYS A 25 -4.96 -14.55 2.42
C CYS A 25 -4.87 -14.45 0.90
N ARG A 26 -5.61 -13.51 0.30
CA ARG A 26 -5.40 -13.16 -1.12
C ARG A 26 -4.34 -12.08 -1.22
N VAL A 27 -3.15 -12.46 -1.70
CA VAL A 27 -2.17 -11.49 -2.21
C VAL A 27 -2.87 -10.69 -3.30
N PHE A 28 -2.91 -9.38 -3.13
CA PHE A 28 -3.47 -8.46 -4.12
C PHE A 28 -2.34 -7.64 -4.72
N TYR A 29 -2.50 -7.32 -6.00
CA TYR A 29 -1.54 -6.54 -6.74
C TYR A 29 -2.25 -5.27 -7.23
N GLU A 30 -1.97 -4.15 -6.58
CA GLU A 30 -2.57 -2.87 -6.91
C GLU A 30 -1.48 -1.79 -6.86
N GLY A 31 -1.20 -1.18 -8.01
CA GLY A 31 -0.24 -0.08 -8.11
C GLY A 31 -0.93 1.28 -8.06
N PRO A 32 -0.16 2.36 -7.93
CA PRO A 32 -0.70 3.72 -7.97
C PRO A 32 -1.40 4.01 -9.31
N PRO A 33 -2.46 4.84 -9.29
CA PRO A 33 -3.29 5.09 -10.46
C PRO A 33 -2.54 5.90 -11.51
N ARG A 34 -2.98 5.79 -12.78
CA ARG A 34 -2.25 6.34 -13.94
C ARG A 34 -2.06 7.86 -13.87
N ASP A 35 -2.99 8.56 -13.25
CA ASP A 35 -2.99 10.02 -13.10
C ASP A 35 -1.92 10.54 -12.11
N TRP A 36 -1.27 9.65 -11.36
CA TRP A 36 -0.09 10.03 -10.58
C TRP A 36 1.11 10.36 -11.47
N GLY A 37 1.15 9.87 -12.72
CA GLY A 37 2.31 10.05 -13.59
C GLY A 37 3.57 9.39 -13.02
N TRP A 38 3.42 8.28 -12.29
CA TRP A 38 4.47 7.68 -11.46
C TRP A 38 5.70 7.13 -12.23
N GLY A 39 5.61 7.04 -13.56
CA GLY A 39 6.74 6.69 -14.43
C GLY A 39 7.41 5.37 -14.05
N PHE A 40 8.76 5.41 -14.09
CA PHE A 40 9.67 4.29 -13.77
C PHE A 40 10.08 4.22 -12.29
N ARG A 41 9.44 4.97 -11.40
CA ARG A 41 9.71 4.87 -9.97
C ARG A 41 9.23 3.51 -9.45
N PRO A 42 9.93 2.89 -8.48
CA PRO A 42 9.42 1.72 -7.80
C PRO A 42 8.04 2.02 -7.24
N LYS A 43 7.14 1.05 -7.41
CA LYS A 43 5.75 1.15 -7.01
C LYS A 43 5.54 0.18 -5.87
N PRO A 44 4.90 0.59 -4.77
CA PRO A 44 4.29 -0.39 -3.89
C PRO A 44 3.26 -1.15 -4.73
N LEU A 45 3.50 -2.43 -4.93
CA LEU A 45 2.62 -3.30 -5.73
C LEU A 45 1.67 -4.09 -4.84
N THR A 46 2.01 -4.19 -3.57
CA THR A 46 1.22 -4.86 -2.54
C THR A 46 1.18 -3.96 -1.29
N GLY A 47 0.35 -4.28 -0.30
CA GLY A 47 0.33 -3.57 0.99
C GLY A 47 -0.70 -2.43 1.11
N MET A 48 -1.15 -1.80 0.01
CA MET A 48 -2.23 -0.80 0.04
C MET A 48 -3.22 -0.97 -1.10
N ARG A 49 -4.51 -0.80 -0.79
CA ARG A 49 -5.60 -0.80 -1.75
C ARG A 49 -6.22 0.57 -1.91
N ASN A 50 -6.85 0.81 -3.05
CA ASN A 50 -7.64 2.01 -3.36
C ASN A 50 -6.81 3.30 -3.27
N PHE A 51 -5.67 3.32 -3.96
CA PHE A 51 -4.86 4.54 -4.04
C PHE A 51 -5.70 5.74 -4.51
N PRO A 52 -5.63 6.89 -3.82
CA PRO A 52 -6.44 8.05 -4.18
C PRO A 52 -5.97 8.63 -5.52
N SER A 53 -6.92 9.06 -6.35
CA SER A 53 -6.61 9.76 -7.60
C SER A 53 -5.92 11.11 -7.33
N ALA A 54 -4.82 11.39 -8.02
CA ALA A 54 -4.11 12.67 -7.97
C ALA A 54 -4.84 13.82 -8.69
N LYS A 55 -6.13 13.67 -8.99
CA LYS A 55 -7.00 14.76 -9.47
C LYS A 55 -7.54 15.60 -8.32
N THR A 56 -7.71 15.04 -7.12
CA THR A 56 -8.18 15.76 -5.92
C THR A 56 -7.01 16.38 -5.16
N GLU A 57 -7.26 17.39 -4.31
CA GLU A 57 -6.20 17.97 -3.47
C GLU A 57 -5.63 16.94 -2.48
N TYR A 58 -6.49 16.12 -1.88
CA TYR A 58 -6.07 14.99 -1.05
C TYR A 58 -5.14 14.03 -1.81
N GLY A 59 -5.54 13.55 -2.99
CA GLY A 59 -4.75 12.58 -3.73
C GLY A 59 -3.45 13.15 -4.30
N LYS A 60 -3.39 14.45 -4.57
CA LYS A 60 -2.12 15.14 -4.88
C LYS A 60 -1.20 15.14 -3.66
N GLY A 61 -1.74 15.47 -2.49
CA GLY A 61 -1.04 15.36 -1.21
C GLY A 61 -0.49 13.96 -1.00
N PHE A 62 -1.37 12.95 -1.11
CA PHE A 62 -1.01 11.55 -0.93
C PHE A 62 0.11 11.10 -1.85
N ARG A 63 0.02 11.43 -3.15
CA ARG A 63 1.07 11.15 -4.12
C ARG A 63 2.41 11.80 -3.72
N ASP A 64 2.39 13.06 -3.34
CA ASP A 64 3.59 13.84 -3.02
C ASP A 64 4.22 13.38 -1.69
N GLY A 65 3.40 12.96 -0.72
CA GLY A 65 3.81 12.30 0.52
C GLY A 65 4.46 10.94 0.25
N CYS A 66 3.83 10.12 -0.58
CA CYS A 66 4.37 8.83 -1.01
C CYS A 66 5.71 8.96 -1.74
N GLN A 67 5.88 10.01 -2.54
CA GLN A 67 7.16 10.31 -3.19
C GLN A 67 8.23 10.72 -2.16
N SER A 68 7.82 11.43 -1.11
CA SER A 68 8.72 11.82 -0.02
C SER A 68 9.14 10.60 0.82
N ALA A 69 8.24 9.65 1.05
CA ALA A 69 8.56 8.35 1.65
C ALA A 69 9.61 7.61 0.83
N LEU A 70 9.39 7.50 -0.49
CA LEU A 70 10.31 6.84 -1.39
C LEU A 70 11.70 7.50 -1.38
N ASN A 71 11.76 8.83 -1.31
CA ASN A 71 13.02 9.54 -1.19
C ASN A 71 13.76 9.28 0.13
N ALA A 72 13.03 9.07 1.22
CA ALA A 72 13.62 8.82 2.53
C ALA A 72 14.26 7.44 2.63
N VAL A 73 13.69 6.46 1.92
CA VAL A 73 14.14 5.05 1.93
C VAL A 73 15.06 4.71 0.75
N ALA A 74 14.92 5.39 -0.39
CA ALA A 74 15.79 5.19 -1.55
C ALA A 74 17.23 5.63 -1.24
N LYS A 75 18.21 4.85 -1.71
CA LYS A 75 19.64 5.15 -1.58
C LYS A 75 20.27 5.38 -2.96
N GLY A 76 21.30 6.21 -3.01
CA GLY A 76 22.09 6.47 -4.23
C GLY A 76 21.39 7.35 -5.27
N LEU A 77 21.75 7.18 -6.54
CA LEU A 77 21.33 8.05 -7.66
C LEU A 77 19.80 8.21 -7.79
N ALA A 78 19.05 7.19 -7.39
CA ALA A 78 17.58 7.23 -7.38
C ALA A 78 17.03 8.32 -6.43
N ALA A 79 17.65 8.50 -5.26
CA ALA A 79 17.26 9.52 -4.29
C ALA A 79 17.56 10.95 -4.80
N ASP A 80 18.62 11.12 -5.61
CA ASP A 80 18.98 12.42 -6.19
C ASP A 80 18.05 12.82 -7.35
N LEU A 81 17.57 11.84 -8.11
CA LEU A 81 16.71 12.04 -9.28
C LEU A 81 15.25 12.29 -8.91
N TRP A 82 14.77 11.68 -7.82
CA TRP A 82 13.40 11.85 -7.39
C TRP A 82 13.38 12.92 -6.30
N LYS A 83 12.68 14.03 -6.53
CA LYS A 83 12.54 15.12 -5.55
C LYS A 83 11.09 15.20 -5.07
N GLY A 84 10.74 14.37 -4.09
CA GLY A 84 9.54 14.58 -3.28
C GLY A 84 9.77 15.78 -2.36
N LYS A 85 8.89 16.77 -2.41
CA LYS A 85 8.95 17.94 -1.53
C LYS A 85 7.57 18.21 -0.97
N TYR A 86 7.54 18.56 0.31
CA TYR A 86 6.33 19.07 0.95
C TYR A 86 6.05 20.51 0.49
N ASP A 87 4.92 20.71 -0.20
CA ASP A 87 4.45 22.04 -0.59
C ASP A 87 3.69 22.73 0.55
N TYR A 88 4.41 23.53 1.33
CA TYR A 88 3.87 24.29 2.45
C TYR A 88 2.86 25.38 2.04
N VAL A 89 3.00 25.95 0.83
CA VAL A 89 2.07 26.98 0.36
C VAL A 89 0.73 26.35 0.03
N ARG A 90 0.76 25.17 -0.58
CA ARG A 90 -0.44 24.39 -0.88
C ARG A 90 -1.11 23.83 0.37
N SER A 91 -0.34 23.35 1.34
CA SER A 91 -0.90 22.84 2.61
C SER A 91 -1.62 23.91 3.41
N LYS A 92 -1.15 25.17 3.36
CA LYS A 92 -1.89 26.31 3.93
C LYS A 92 -3.20 26.61 3.21
N LYS A 93 -3.27 26.37 1.90
CA LYS A 93 -4.46 26.65 1.08
C LYS A 93 -5.49 25.52 1.11
N SER A 94 -5.05 24.28 1.33
CA SER A 94 -5.91 23.10 1.36
C SER A 94 -5.52 22.19 2.52
N PRO A 95 -6.39 22.09 3.56
CA PRO A 95 -6.24 21.12 4.62
C PRO A 95 -6.22 19.68 4.08
N ASP A 96 -7.01 19.39 3.04
CA ASP A 96 -7.07 18.08 2.41
C ASP A 96 -5.73 17.66 1.81
N TYR A 97 -5.02 18.60 1.17
CA TYR A 97 -3.66 18.34 0.68
C TYR A 97 -2.73 17.99 1.85
N ASN A 98 -2.82 18.73 2.96
CA ASN A 98 -1.98 18.48 4.12
C ASN A 98 -2.21 17.08 4.70
N THR A 99 -3.47 16.72 4.94
CA THR A 99 -3.86 15.39 5.43
C THR A 99 -3.40 14.31 4.47
N GLY A 100 -3.69 14.47 3.18
CA GLY A 100 -3.26 13.53 2.16
C GLY A 100 -1.75 13.35 2.15
N TRP A 101 -0.97 14.42 2.30
CA TRP A 101 0.49 14.33 2.32
C TRP A 101 1.02 13.48 3.47
N PHE A 102 0.51 13.66 4.68
CA PHE A 102 0.93 12.83 5.82
C PHE A 102 0.46 11.39 5.68
N ASP A 103 -0.80 11.15 5.26
CA ASP A 103 -1.30 9.79 5.01
C ASP A 103 -0.44 9.06 3.96
N GLY A 104 -0.11 9.75 2.87
CA GLY A 104 0.72 9.19 1.80
C GLY A 104 2.15 8.91 2.24
N LEU A 105 2.73 9.79 3.06
CA LEU A 105 4.04 9.58 3.65
C LEU A 105 4.03 8.33 4.54
N GLU A 106 3.08 8.23 5.47
CA GLU A 106 3.01 7.12 6.43
C GLU A 106 2.77 5.78 5.73
N GLN A 107 1.72 5.70 4.90
CA GLN A 107 1.35 4.47 4.22
C GLN A 107 2.47 3.98 3.31
N CYS A 108 3.07 4.86 2.50
CA CYS A 108 4.15 4.43 1.62
C CYS A 108 5.47 4.18 2.35
N THR A 109 5.76 4.86 3.46
CA THR A 109 6.95 4.53 4.25
C THR A 109 6.84 3.11 4.80
N TYR A 110 5.67 2.75 5.34
CA TYR A 110 5.43 1.41 5.88
C TYR A 110 5.54 0.31 4.82
N ILE A 111 5.00 0.56 3.62
CA ILE A 111 5.02 -0.42 2.54
C ILE A 111 6.43 -0.56 1.95
N ILE A 112 7.14 0.56 1.74
CA ILE A 112 8.47 0.53 1.11
C ILE A 112 9.55 0.02 2.10
N ASP A 113 9.37 0.16 3.41
CA ASP A 113 10.28 -0.45 4.40
C ASP A 113 10.14 -1.99 4.43
N HIS A 114 8.93 -2.51 4.20
CA HIS A 114 8.68 -3.96 4.10
C HIS A 114 8.99 -4.54 2.72
N ASP A 115 8.81 -3.78 1.65
CA ASP A 115 9.34 -4.05 0.31
C ASP A 115 10.81 -3.60 0.26
N VAL A 116 11.71 -4.30 0.97
CA VAL A 116 13.16 -4.12 0.78
C VAL A 116 13.48 -4.44 -0.69
N LEU A 117 13.54 -3.38 -1.51
CA LEU A 117 13.89 -3.41 -2.93
C LEU A 117 15.25 -4.05 -3.19
#